data_AF-A0A137QXT1-F1
#
_entry.id   AF-A0A137QXT1-F1
#
_cell.length_a   1.000
_cell.length_b   1.000
_cell.length_c   1.000
_cell.angle_alpha   90.00
_cell.angle_beta   90.00
_cell.angle_gamma   90.00
#
_symmetry.space_group_name_H-M   'P 1'
#
loop_
_entity.id
_entity.type
_entity.pdbx_description
1 polymer ?
#
loop_
_entity_poly.entity_id
_entity_poly.type
_entity_poly.pdbx_seq_one_letter_code
_entity_poly.pdbx_strand_id
1 'polypeptide(L)' 'MCAHTKTLAIKPRGEIHSLLIPTKLWDSIGMDFIGPFSESKRHNYLWIMICCMTSIVHLIPVHM' A
#
# COMPACT_ATOMS: atom_id res chain seq x y z
N MET A 1 -18.86 -29.47 19.08
CA MET A 1 -19.20 -28.05 18.81
C MET A 1 -18.26 -27.11 19.62
N CYS A 2 -16.93 -27.25 19.46
CA CYS A 2 -15.93 -26.43 20.20
C CYS A 2 -14.78 -25.90 19.32
N ALA A 3 -14.52 -26.51 18.16
CA ALA A 3 -13.47 -26.07 17.23
C ALA A 3 -13.92 -24.91 16.30
N HIS A 4 -15.23 -24.73 16.10
CA HIS A 4 -15.78 -23.67 15.24
C HIS A 4 -15.95 -22.30 15.94
N THR A 5 -15.94 -22.28 17.27
CA THR A 5 -16.18 -21.08 18.10
C THR A 5 -14.92 -20.56 18.79
N LYS A 6 -13.80 -21.30 18.71
CA LYS A 6 -12.50 -20.84 19.21
C LYS A 6 -11.83 -20.00 18.14
N THR A 7 -11.46 -18.77 18.48
CA THR A 7 -10.53 -17.96 17.69
C THR A 7 -9.28 -18.80 17.41
N LEU A 8 -8.95 -18.97 16.12
CA LEU A 8 -7.76 -19.70 15.71
C LEU A 8 -6.53 -19.13 16.44
N ALA A 9 -5.67 -20.00 16.94
CA ALA A 9 -4.38 -19.60 17.49
C ALA A 9 -3.67 -18.71 16.48
N ILE A 10 -3.09 -17.59 16.93
CA ILE A 10 -2.40 -16.62 16.09
C ILE A 10 -1.37 -17.39 15.26
N LYS A 11 -1.64 -17.54 13.96
CA LYS A 11 -0.72 -18.19 13.04
C LYS A 11 0.57 -17.38 13.07
N PRO A 12 1.75 -18.00 13.26
CA PRO A 12 3.00 -17.27 13.21
C PRO A 12 3.07 -16.51 11.87
N ARG A 13 3.53 -15.26 11.91
CA ARG A 13 3.75 -14.51 10.67
C ARG A 13 4.68 -15.35 9.79
N GLY A 14 4.36 -15.46 8.51
CA GLY A 14 5.26 -16.09 7.55
C GLY A 14 6.62 -15.40 7.56
N GLU A 15 7.64 -16.07 7.03
CA GLU A 15 8.98 -15.50 6.92
C GLU A 15 8.92 -14.19 6.12
N ILE A 16 9.34 -13.09 6.73
CA ILE A 16 9.35 -11.77 6.10
C ILE A 16 10.73 -11.59 5.47
N HIS A 17 10.79 -11.71 4.15
CA HIS A 17 12.00 -11.38 3.41
C HIS A 17 12.15 -9.86 3.36
N SER A 18 13.30 -9.34 3.81
CA SER A 18 13.62 -7.92 3.62
C SER A 18 13.69 -7.61 2.13
N LEU A 19 13.02 -6.54 1.72
CA LEU A 19 13.25 -5.96 0.41
C LEU A 19 14.67 -5.39 0.36
N LEU A 20 15.30 -5.47 -0.81
CA LEU A 20 16.59 -4.84 -1.04
C LEU A 20 16.48 -3.33 -0.75
N ILE A 21 17.46 -2.79 -0.02
CA ILE A 21 17.53 -1.36 0.25
C ILE A 21 17.85 -0.66 -1.08
N PRO A 22 16.99 0.24 -1.58
CA PRO A 22 17.25 0.96 -2.81
C PRO A 22 18.48 1.87 -2.66
N THR A 23 19.33 1.90 -3.69
CA THR A 23 20.60 2.66 -3.67
C THR A 23 20.58 3.92 -4.52
N LYS A 24 19.62 4.03 -5.43
CA LYS A 24 19.40 5.21 -6.28
C LYS A 24 17.97 5.69 -6.19
N LEU A 25 17.79 6.95 -6.56
CA LEU A 25 16.49 7.60 -6.63
C LEU A 25 15.58 6.80 -7.57
N TRP A 26 14.36 6.50 -7.12
CA TRP A 26 13.36 5.75 -7.88
C TRP A 26 13.70 4.28 -8.20
N ASP A 27 14.75 3.69 -7.62
CA ASP A 27 15.07 2.25 -7.77
C ASP A 27 13.95 1.34 -7.24
N SER A 28 13.19 1.81 -6.25
CA SER A 28 12.05 1.11 -5.68
C SER A 28 10.92 2.11 -5.43
N ILE A 29 9.73 1.77 -5.94
CA ILE A 29 8.56 2.64 -5.91
C ILE A 29 7.40 1.86 -5.29
N GLY A 30 6.86 2.40 -4.20
CA GLY A 30 5.58 1.96 -3.65
C GLY A 30 4.43 2.62 -4.42
N MET A 31 3.40 1.86 -4.75
CA MET A 31 2.20 2.38 -5.42
C MET A 31 0.96 1.98 -4.64
N ASP A 32 0.03 2.90 -4.49
CA ASP A 32 -1.27 2.64 -3.87
C ASP A 32 -2.35 3.59 -4.39
N PHE A 33 -3.61 3.27 -4.13
CA PHE A 33 -4.75 4.14 -4.40
C PHE A 33 -5.46 4.50 -3.11
N ILE A 34 -5.73 5.78 -2.91
CA ILE A 34 -6.63 6.23 -1.85
C ILE A 34 -7.96 6.65 -2.47
N GLY A 35 -9.05 6.12 -1.91
CA GLY A 35 -10.41 6.48 -2.24
C GLY A 35 -11.42 5.39 -1.85
N PRO A 36 -12.69 5.53 -2.24
CA PRO A 36 -13.23 6.63 -3.03
C PRO A 36 -13.42 7.92 -2.20
N PHE A 37 -13.13 9.06 -2.82
CA PHE A 37 -13.46 10.40 -2.32
C PHE A 37 -14.76 10.91 -2.95
N SER A 38 -15.33 11.98 -2.39
CA SER A 38 -16.34 12.76 -3.11
C SER A 38 -15.74 13.31 -4.40
N GLU A 39 -16.52 13.24 -5.49
CA GLU A 39 -16.03 13.64 -6.80
C GLU A 39 -15.65 15.14 -6.81
N SER A 40 -14.41 15.41 -7.21
CA SER A 40 -13.89 16.77 -7.36
C SER A 40 -13.22 16.90 -8.72
N LYS A 41 -13.68 17.85 -9.54
CA LYS A 41 -13.17 18.08 -10.90
C LYS A 41 -13.09 16.79 -11.74
N ARG A 42 -14.06 15.89 -11.62
CA ARG A 42 -14.10 14.56 -12.27
C ARG A 42 -13.04 13.55 -11.79
N HIS A 43 -12.50 13.71 -10.60
CA HIS A 43 -11.59 12.74 -9.98
C HIS A 43 -12.16 12.31 -8.63
N ASN A 44 -12.02 11.03 -8.31
CA ASN A 44 -12.54 10.41 -7.09
C ASN A 44 -11.50 9.53 -6.38
N TYR A 45 -10.30 9.37 -6.93
CA TYR A 45 -9.19 8.65 -6.31
C TYR A 45 -7.88 9.44 -6.44
N LEU A 46 -6.93 9.14 -5.54
CA LEU A 46 -5.54 9.57 -5.65
C LEU A 46 -4.68 8.33 -5.90
N TRP A 47 -3.97 8.30 -7.03
CA TRP A 47 -2.89 7.37 -7.26
C TRP A 47 -1.62 7.92 -6.61
N ILE A 48 -1.07 7.15 -5.69
CA ILE A 48 0.11 7.50 -4.92
C ILE A 48 1.29 6.72 -5.47
N MET A 49 2.37 7.43 -5.78
CA MET A 49 3.68 6.83 -6.01
C MET A 49 4.69 7.38 -5.01
N ILE A 50 5.35 6.52 -4.25
CA ILE A 50 6.35 6.90 -3.26
C ILE A 50 7.71 6.28 -3.61
N CYS A 51 8.75 7.11 -3.63
CA CYS A 51 10.13 6.63 -3.70
C CYS A 51 10.51 5.97 -2.38
N CYS A 52 10.79 4.66 -2.36
CA CYS A 52 11.14 3.95 -1.13
C CYS A 52 12.50 4.38 -0.54
N MET A 53 13.36 5.05 -1.31
CA MET A 53 14.65 5.56 -0.83
C MET A 53 14.55 6.92 -0.12
N THR A 54 13.72 7.83 -0.64
CA THR A 54 13.67 9.24 -0.18
C THR A 54 12.33 9.66 0.40
N SER A 55 11.32 8.80 0.32
CA SER A 55 9.93 9.12 0.68
C SER A 55 9.34 10.30 -0.09
N ILE A 56 9.88 10.65 -1.26
CA ILE A 56 9.26 11.63 -2.17
C ILE A 56 7.97 10.99 -2.72
N VAL A 57 6.88 11.74 -2.64
CA VAL A 57 5.55 11.29 -3.05
C VAL A 57 5.04 12.08 -4.24
N HIS A 58 4.56 11.38 -5.27
CA HIS A 58 3.74 11.93 -6.33
C HIS A 58 2.28 11.53 -6.10
N LEU A 59 1.40 12.54 -6.02
CA LEU A 59 -0.04 12.35 -5.91
C LEU A 59 -0.67 12.70 -7.26
N ILE A 60 -1.29 11.72 -7.91
CA ILE A 60 -1.92 11.88 -9.22
C ILE A 60 -3.42 11.71 -9.03
N PRO A 61 -4.25 12.74 -9.24
CA PRO A 61 -5.70 12.59 -9.20
C PRO A 61 -6.13 11.71 -10.38
N VAL A 62 -6.95 10.70 -10.10
CA VAL A 62 -7.49 9.78 -11.12
C VAL A 62 -9.01 9.63 -10.95
N HIS A 63 -9.66 9.25 -12.05
CA HIS A 63 -11.06 8.85 -12.07
C HIS A 63 -11.12 7.33 -12.21
N MET A 64 -11.79 6.64 -11.28
CA MET A 64 -12.01 5.19 -11.33
C MET A 64 -13.47 4.86 -11.06
#